data_AF-A0A833JNY8-F1
#
_entry.id   AF-A0A833JNY8-F1
#
_cell.length_a   1.000
_cell.length_b   1.000
_cell.length_c   1.000
_cell.angle_alpha   90.00
_cell.angle_beta   90.00
_cell.angle_gamma   90.00
#
_symmetry.space_group_name_H-M   'P 1'
#
loop_
_entity.id
_entity.type
_entity.pdbx_description
1 polymer ?
#
loop_
_entity_poly.entity_id
_entity_poly.type
_entity_poly.pdbx_seq_one_letter_code
_entity_poly.pdbx_strand_id
1 'polypeptide(L)' 'MTPEQHKAECLERWEALKAEAMTKWGLFRRKRISRGQLEQWLKQQSEMDERTIRAMFNGMRSR' A
#
# COMPACT_ATOMS: atom_id res chain seq x y z
N MET A 1 4.03 -10.32 24.62
CA MET A 1 4.41 -9.13 23.85
C MET A 1 4.26 -7.92 24.73
N THR A 2 5.32 -7.13 24.87
CA THR A 2 5.20 -5.79 25.47
C THR A 2 4.53 -4.85 24.46
N PRO A 3 3.90 -3.75 24.91
CA PRO A 3 3.33 -2.74 24.02
C PRO A 3 4.33 -2.17 22.99
N GLU A 4 5.63 -2.18 23.33
CA GLU A 4 6.71 -1.74 22.45
C GLU A 4 7.00 -2.72 21.32
N GLN A 5 6.97 -4.03 21.62
CA GLN A 5 7.13 -5.08 20.60
C GLN A 5 5.98 -5.07 19.59
N HIS A 6 4.74 -4.96 20.07
CA HIS A 6 3.57 -4.89 19.20
C HIS A 6 3.60 -3.64 18.29
N LYS A 7 4.06 -2.49 18.80
CA LYS A 7 4.25 -1.28 17.98
C LYS A 7 5.30 -1.48 16.88
N ALA A 8 6.43 -2.12 17.21
CA ALA A 8 7.48 -2.39 16.24
C ALA A 8 6.98 -3.31 15.12
N GLU A 9 6.26 -4.37 15.46
CA GLU A 9 5.66 -5.30 14.49
C GLU A 9 4.63 -4.61 13.57
N CYS A 10 3.78 -3.74 14.12
CA CYS A 10 2.85 -2.96 13.30
C CYS A 10 3.58 -2.02 12.32
N LEU A 11 4.65 -1.37 12.79
CA LEU A 11 5.47 -0.47 11.96
C LEU A 11 6.18 -1.22 10.83
N GLU A 12 6.77 -2.38 11.14
CA GLU A 12 7.46 -3.21 10.14
C GLU A 12 6.48 -3.71 9.07
N ARG A 13 5.31 -4.19 9.49
CA ARG A 13 4.24 -4.59 8.57
C ARG A 13 3.79 -3.44 7.68
N TRP A 14 3.65 -2.24 8.25
CA TRP A 14 3.27 -1.06 7.47
C TRP A 14 4.34 -0.67 6.44
N GLU A 15 5.62 -0.65 6.82
CA GLU A 15 6.70 -0.31 5.89
C GLU A 15 6.84 -1.34 4.76
N ALA A 16 6.64 -2.63 5.05
CA ALA A 16 6.57 -3.68 4.02
C ALA A 16 5.40 -3.45 3.05
N LEU A 17 4.21 -3.17 3.58
CA LEU A 17 3.01 -2.89 2.77
C LEU A 17 3.19 -1.64 1.90
N LYS A 18 3.81 -0.60 2.45
CA LYS A 18 4.13 0.64 1.75
C LYS A 18 5.12 0.40 0.60
N ALA A 19 6.16 -0.42 0.81
CA ALA A 19 7.09 -0.80 -0.25
C ALA A 19 6.39 -1.57 -1.38
N GLU A 20 5.47 -2.47 -1.04
CA GLU A 20 4.67 -3.20 -2.02
C GLU A 20 3.72 -2.24 -2.77
N ALA A 21 3.04 -1.34 -2.06
CA ALA A 21 2.20 -0.30 -2.66
C ALA A 21 2.95 0.54 -3.69
N MET A 22 4.17 1.00 -3.35
CA MET A 22 5.03 1.75 -4.26
C MET A 22 5.42 0.93 -5.50
N THR A 23 5.69 -0.37 -5.31
CA THR A 23 6.00 -1.29 -6.41
C THR A 23 4.80 -1.45 -7.35
N LYS A 24 3.60 -1.72 -6.81
CA LYS A 24 2.35 -1.84 -7.60
C LYS A 24 2.04 -0.55 -8.36
N TRP A 25 2.21 0.61 -7.71
CA TRP A 25 2.04 1.91 -8.36
C TRP A 25 3.02 2.11 -9.53
N GLY A 26 4.29 1.76 -9.33
CA GLY A 26 5.30 1.79 -10.38
C GLY A 26 4.96 0.87 -11.56
N LEU A 27 4.47 -0.34 -11.29
CA LEU A 27 4.01 -1.28 -12.31
C LEU A 27 2.80 -0.72 -13.08
N PHE A 28 1.84 -0.12 -12.38
CA PHE A 28 0.68 0.51 -12.99
C PHE A 28 1.09 1.69 -13.90
N ARG A 29 1.98 2.57 -13.41
CA ARG A 29 2.52 3.71 -14.18
C ARG A 29 3.28 3.25 -15.44
N ARG A 30 4.00 2.13 -15.35
CA ARG A 30 4.69 1.48 -16.49
C ARG A 30 3.75 0.65 -17.37
N LYS A 31 2.43 0.68 -17.12
CA LYS A 31 1.40 -0.10 -17.82
C LYS A 31 1.66 -1.63 -17.81
N ARG A 32 2.36 -2.12 -16.78
CA ARG A 32 2.64 -3.56 -16.58
C ARG A 32 1.49 -4.29 -15.91
N ILE A 33 0.68 -3.58 -15.13
CA ILE A 33 -0.58 -4.07 -14.57
C ILE A 33 -1.72 -3.12 -14.97
N SER A 34 -2.91 -3.66 -15.12
CA SER A 34 -4.11 -2.88 -15.38
C SER A 34 -4.63 -2.20 -14.11
N ARG A 35 -5.49 -1.20 -14.28
CA ARG A 35 -6.22 -0.60 -13.16
C ARG A 35 -7.01 -1.64 -12.36
N GLY A 36 -7.64 -2.60 -13.06
CA GLY A 36 -8.40 -3.67 -12.41
C GLY A 36 -7.53 -4.56 -11.52
N GLN A 37 -6.31 -4.89 -11.96
CA GLN A 37 -5.35 -5.66 -11.16
C GLN A 37 -4.86 -4.88 -9.93
N LEU A 38 -4.62 -3.58 -10.07
CA LEU A 38 -4.26 -2.71 -8.94
C LEU A 38 -5.41 -2.62 -7.92
N GLU A 39 -6.64 -2.42 -8.39
CA GLU A 39 -7.85 -2.36 -7.55
C GLU A 39 -8.14 -3.69 -6.85
N GLN A 40 -7.94 -4.82 -7.54
CA GLN A 40 -8.09 -6.15 -6.94
C GLN A 40 -7.08 -6.37 -5.81
N TRP A 41 -5.83 -5.96 -6.00
CA TRP A 41 -4.81 -6.03 -4.96
C TRP A 41 -5.12 -5.10 -3.78
N LEU A 42 -5.61 -3.89 -4.03
CA LEU A 42 -6.05 -2.97 -2.98
C LEU A 42 -7.16 -3.56 -2.11
N LYS A 43 -8.14 -4.23 -2.73
CA LYS A 43 -9.25 -4.90 -2.04
C LYS A 43 -8.85 -6.14 -1.23
N GLN A 44 -7.64 -6.67 -1.44
CA GLN A 44 -7.10 -7.76 -0.60
C GLN A 44 -6.53 -7.24 0.71
N GLN A 45 -6.28 -5.92 0.82
CA GLN A 45 -5.79 -5.30 2.03
C GLN A 45 -6.95 -5.03 3.00
N SER A 46 -6.63 -4.75 4.26
CA SER A 46 -7.64 -4.28 5.21
C SER A 46 -8.19 -2.91 4.80
N GLU A 47 -9.41 -2.57 5.22
CA GLU A 47 -10.08 -1.32 4.82
C GLU A 47 -9.25 -0.06 5.15
N MET A 48 -8.61 -0.03 6.33
CA MET A 48 -7.71 1.08 6.71
C MET A 48 -6.47 1.17 5.82
N ASP A 49 -5.87 0.02 5.49
CA ASP A 49 -4.70 -0.06 4.63
C ASP A 49 -5.02 0.40 3.21
N GLU A 50 -6.13 -0.09 2.64
CA GLU A 50 -6.63 0.35 1.34
C GLU A 50 -6.80 1.87 1.29
N ARG A 51 -7.49 2.44 2.28
CA ARG A 51 -7.73 3.89 2.34
C ARG A 51 -6.42 4.68 2.42
N THR A 52 -5.46 4.20 3.21
CA THR A 52 -4.16 4.86 3.38
C THR A 52 -3.34 4.80 2.08
N ILE A 53 -3.28 3.63 1.44
CA ILE A 53 -2.57 3.44 0.17
C ILE A 53 -3.22 4.28 -0.94
N ARG A 54 -4.55 4.34 -1.01
CA ARG A 54 -5.27 5.20 -1.98
C ARG A 54 -4.93 6.67 -1.79
N ALA A 55 -4.89 7.16 -0.54
CA ALA A 55 -4.49 8.53 -0.25
C ALA A 55 -3.05 8.81 -0.72
N MET A 56 -2.13 7.87 -0.48
CA MET A 56 -0.75 7.96 -0.98
C MET A 56 -0.71 8.04 -2.52
N PHE A 57 -1.40 7.16 -3.23
CA PHE A 57 -1.44 7.17 -4.69
C PHE A 57 -2.03 8.47 -5.25
N ASN A 58 -3.07 9.00 -4.62
CA ASN A 58 -3.64 10.29 -5.00
C ASN A 58 -2.64 11.44 -4.82
N GLY A 59 -1.90 11.46 -3.71
CA GLY A 59 -0.83 12.44 -3.47
C GLY A 59 0.29 12.35 -4.51
N MET A 60 0.68 11.13 -4.91
CA MET A 60 1.68 10.91 -5.97
C MET A 60 1.18 11.29 -7.36
N ARG A 61 -0.13 11.26 -7.61
CA ARG A 61 -0.71 11.64 -8.90
C ARG A 61 -0.74 13.16 -9.11
N SER A 62 -0.68 13.94 -8.02
CA SER A 62 -0.68 15.40 -8.06
C SER A 62 0.71 16.03 -8.21
N ARG A 63 1.78 15.22 -8.21
CA ARG A 63 3.17 15.64 -8.49
C ARG A 63 3.56 15.24 -9.91
#